data_AF-A0A6A6NMT8-F1
#
_entry.id   AF-A0A6A6NMT8-F1
#
_cell.length_a   1.000
_cell.length_b   1.000
_cell.length_c   1.000
_cell.angle_alpha   90.00
_cell.angle_beta   90.00
_cell.angle_gamma   90.00
#
_symmetry.space_group_name_H-M   'P 1'
#
loop_
_entity.id
_entity.type
_entity.pdbx_description
1 polymer ?
#
loop_
_entity_poly.entity_id
_entity_poly.type
_entity_poly.pdbx_seq_one_letter_code
_entity_poly.pdbx_strand_id
1 'polypeptide(L)'
;MLSKRPIKRQLTPLKDPILGQGKTGVVVRRGNTALKLPLKHSTAGLSKDHVELFNTYADMSCEALQHEKEVRRRLDRTHGVVACLNLASAGVGIEMDLMANGSLRDYLARHGPDKPTKLAWFREMARTLARIHSLCVIVVDIATRNFLLADDLSLARDNGYSIHTDIGQLGAAMYEVVAGRRCGFDLFENKPPGPAAASWPRRENLPSTRGLWLGPIIDACWTGGAFENAGKLSEALESAESHSQPA
;
A
#
# COMPACT_ATOMS: atom_id res chain seq x y z
N MET A 1 -35.78 -29.06 -31.94
CA MET A 1 -34.58 -28.33 -32.41
C MET A 1 -34.17 -27.32 -31.34
N LEU A 2 -32.93 -27.48 -30.85
CA LEU A 2 -32.09 -26.54 -30.11
C LEU A 2 -32.59 -26.02 -28.75
N SER A 3 -32.37 -26.89 -27.74
CA SER A 3 -31.95 -26.54 -26.39
C SER A 3 -30.94 -25.38 -26.40
N LYS A 4 -31.24 -24.31 -25.66
CA LYS A 4 -30.28 -23.23 -25.36
C LYS A 4 -30.32 -22.91 -23.87
N ARG A 5 -29.57 -23.68 -23.08
CA ARG A 5 -28.71 -23.20 -21.97
C ARG A 5 -27.56 -24.21 -21.80
N PRO A 6 -26.33 -23.82 -21.40
CA PRO A 6 -26.02 -22.62 -20.63
C PRO A 6 -24.88 -21.75 -21.21
N ILE A 7 -24.95 -20.43 -20.99
CA ILE A 7 -23.73 -19.61 -20.99
C ILE A 7 -22.98 -19.98 -19.71
N LYS A 8 -22.04 -20.92 -19.82
CA LYS A 8 -21.02 -21.14 -18.78
C LYS A 8 -19.98 -20.02 -18.92
N ARG A 9 -20.17 -18.92 -18.21
CA ARG A 9 -19.00 -18.22 -17.64
C ARG A 9 -18.64 -18.95 -16.35
N GLN A 10 -18.19 -20.20 -16.49
CA GLN A 10 -17.43 -20.86 -15.43
C GLN A 10 -16.12 -20.09 -15.34
N LEU A 11 -16.03 -19.14 -14.41
CA LEU A 11 -14.72 -18.75 -13.90
C LEU A 11 -14.18 -20.01 -13.25
N THR A 12 -13.13 -20.57 -13.84
CA THR A 12 -12.41 -21.68 -13.23
C THR A 12 -12.01 -21.23 -11.82
N PRO A 13 -12.32 -22.00 -10.76
CA PRO A 13 -11.86 -21.69 -9.42
C PRO A 13 -10.36 -21.41 -9.45
N LEU A 14 -9.93 -20.38 -8.72
CA LEU A 14 -8.52 -20.03 -8.63
C LEU A 14 -7.78 -21.22 -7.98
N LYS A 15 -6.90 -21.85 -8.76
CA LYS A 15 -6.07 -22.98 -8.29
C LYS A 15 -4.64 -22.56 -7.93
N ASP A 16 -4.29 -21.33 -8.29
CA ASP A 16 -2.96 -20.77 -8.04
C ASP A 16 -2.77 -20.52 -6.53
N PRO A 17 -1.55 -20.74 -5.98
CA PRO A 17 -1.27 -20.42 -4.58
C PRO A 17 -1.51 -18.95 -4.27
N ILE A 18 -2.35 -18.66 -3.28
CA ILE A 18 -2.66 -17.30 -2.84
C ILE A 18 -1.50 -16.75 -1.98
N LEU A 19 -0.94 -15.62 -2.39
CA LEU A 19 0.11 -14.89 -1.68
C LEU A 19 -0.47 -13.81 -0.75
N GLY A 20 -1.65 -13.28 -1.09
CA GLY A 20 -2.33 -12.28 -0.28
C GLY A 20 -3.70 -11.90 -0.85
N GLN A 21 -4.56 -11.36 0.00
CA GLN A 21 -5.90 -10.89 -0.38
C GLN A 21 -6.15 -9.51 0.24
N GLY A 22 -6.50 -8.55 -0.60
CA GLY A 22 -6.94 -7.21 -0.21
C GLY A 22 -8.45 -7.04 -0.38
N LYS A 23 -8.92 -5.79 -0.27
CA LYS A 23 -10.35 -5.45 -0.42
C LYS A 23 -10.86 -5.65 -1.85
N THR A 24 -10.04 -5.32 -2.86
CA THR A 24 -10.43 -5.29 -4.27
C THR A 24 -9.69 -6.32 -5.13
N GLY A 25 -8.75 -7.07 -4.55
CA GLY A 25 -7.93 -7.99 -5.32
C GLY A 25 -7.33 -9.13 -4.51
N VAL A 26 -6.95 -10.18 -5.24
CA VAL A 26 -6.20 -11.32 -4.74
C VAL A 26 -4.88 -11.41 -5.49
N VAL A 27 -3.78 -11.66 -4.79
CA VAL A 27 -2.47 -11.88 -5.37
C VAL A 27 -2.17 -13.37 -5.33
N VAL A 28 -1.84 -13.93 -6.48
CA VAL A 28 -1.46 -15.34 -6.62
C VAL A 28 -0.09 -15.51 -7.21
N ARG A 29 0.53 -16.65 -6.96
CA ARG A 29 1.79 -17.04 -7.60
C ARG A 29 1.51 -17.77 -8.92
N ARG A 30 2.13 -17.33 -10.01
CA ARG A 30 2.16 -18.05 -11.29
C ARG A 30 3.60 -18.20 -11.76
N GLY A 31 4.14 -19.40 -11.64
CA GLY A 31 5.57 -19.65 -11.90
C GLY A 31 6.46 -18.77 -11.01
N ASN A 32 7.21 -17.86 -11.65
CA ASN A 32 8.12 -16.92 -11.01
C ASN A 32 7.56 -15.49 -10.88
N THR A 33 6.29 -15.28 -11.20
CA THR A 33 5.63 -13.98 -11.07
C THR A 33 4.53 -14.01 -10.02
N ALA A 34 4.22 -12.82 -9.50
CA ALA A 34 3.04 -12.56 -8.70
C ALA A 34 2.00 -11.88 -9.59
N LEU A 35 0.79 -12.43 -9.64
CA LEU A 35 -0.32 -11.88 -10.41
C LEU A 35 -1.41 -11.40 -9.46
N LYS A 36 -1.70 -10.10 -9.49
CA LYS A 36 -2.87 -9.52 -8.83
C LYS A 36 -4.07 -9.58 -9.78
N LEU A 37 -5.17 -10.14 -9.29
CA LEU A 37 -6.44 -10.31 -9.99
C LEU A 37 -7.55 -9.60 -9.22
N PRO A 38 -8.61 -9.12 -9.90
CA PRO A 38 -9.75 -8.51 -9.23
C PRO A 38 -10.45 -9.56 -8.38
N LEU A 39 -10.88 -9.15 -7.19
CA LEU A 39 -11.59 -10.04 -6.29
C LEU A 39 -12.99 -10.33 -6.85
N LYS A 40 -13.32 -11.61 -6.99
CA LYS A 40 -14.65 -12.05 -7.40
C LYS A 40 -15.08 -13.28 -6.61
N HIS A 41 -16.19 -13.14 -5.90
CA HIS A 41 -16.75 -14.22 -5.11
C HIS A 41 -17.58 -15.17 -5.96
N SER A 42 -17.62 -16.44 -5.56
CA SER A 42 -18.55 -17.41 -6.16
C SER A 42 -19.98 -17.00 -5.85
N THR A 43 -20.82 -16.94 -6.88
CA THR A 43 -22.25 -16.65 -6.76
C THR A 43 -23.12 -17.90 -6.85
N ALA A 44 -22.51 -19.09 -6.84
CA ALA A 44 -23.23 -20.35 -6.93
C ALA A 44 -24.16 -20.53 -5.72
N GLY A 45 -25.45 -20.76 -5.99
CA GLY A 45 -26.46 -20.97 -4.95
C GLY A 45 -27.03 -19.70 -4.30
N LEU A 46 -26.64 -18.51 -4.76
CA LEU A 46 -27.16 -17.24 -4.22
C LEU A 46 -28.44 -16.77 -4.92
N SER A 47 -29.22 -15.92 -4.24
CA SER A 47 -30.38 -15.24 -4.83
C SER A 47 -29.95 -14.23 -5.89
N LYS A 48 -30.88 -13.83 -6.78
CA LYS A 48 -30.59 -12.86 -7.84
C LYS A 48 -30.01 -11.55 -7.30
N ASP A 49 -30.60 -11.01 -6.24
CA ASP A 49 -30.16 -9.75 -5.62
C ASP A 49 -28.73 -9.85 -5.08
N HIS A 50 -28.37 -10.97 -4.46
CA HIS A 50 -26.99 -11.20 -4.01
C HIS A 50 -26.03 -11.39 -5.18
N VAL A 51 -26.46 -12.06 -6.25
CA VAL A 51 -25.64 -12.18 -7.48
C VAL A 51 -25.35 -10.81 -8.07
N GLU A 52 -26.36 -9.93 -8.13
CA GLU A 52 -26.21 -8.55 -8.63
C GLU A 52 -25.23 -7.75 -7.76
N LEU A 53 -25.41 -7.77 -6.44
CA LEU A 53 -24.50 -7.11 -5.49
C LEU A 53 -23.05 -7.57 -5.65
N PHE A 54 -22.79 -8.88 -5.75
CA PHE A 54 -21.44 -9.41 -5.93
C PHE A 54 -20.86 -9.11 -7.32
N ASN A 55 -21.68 -8.96 -8.35
CA ASN A 55 -21.21 -8.49 -9.65
C ASN A 55 -20.79 -7.01 -9.56
N THR A 56 -21.57 -6.16 -8.90
CA THR A 56 -21.18 -4.76 -8.65
C THR A 56 -19.84 -4.66 -7.91
N TYR A 57 -19.63 -5.48 -6.87
CA TYR A 57 -18.33 -5.51 -6.18
C TYR A 57 -17.18 -6.02 -7.07
N ALA A 58 -17.45 -6.97 -7.95
CA ALA A 58 -16.46 -7.44 -8.91
C ALA A 58 -16.10 -6.36 -9.95
N ASP A 59 -17.09 -5.60 -10.41
CA ASP A 59 -16.89 -4.50 -11.36
C ASP A 59 -16.07 -3.37 -10.70
N MET A 60 -16.42 -2.96 -9.47
CA MET A 60 -15.61 -2.03 -8.67
C MET A 60 -14.17 -2.53 -8.46
N SER A 61 -14.00 -3.84 -8.24
CA SER A 61 -12.68 -4.46 -8.10
C SER A 61 -11.87 -4.39 -9.39
N CYS A 62 -12.53 -4.54 -10.55
CA CYS A 62 -11.89 -4.41 -11.86
C CYS A 62 -11.46 -2.96 -12.13
N GLU A 63 -12.34 -2.00 -11.88
CA GLU A 63 -12.06 -0.57 -12.04
C GLU A 63 -10.88 -0.14 -11.15
N ALA A 64 -10.88 -0.55 -9.88
CA ALA A 64 -9.79 -0.27 -8.95
C ALA A 64 -8.44 -0.83 -9.43
N LEU A 65 -8.42 -2.05 -9.98
CA LEU A 65 -7.20 -2.66 -10.50
C LEU A 65 -6.73 -2.00 -11.82
N GLN A 66 -7.66 -1.59 -12.69
CA GLN A 66 -7.33 -0.85 -13.90
C GLN A 66 -6.68 0.48 -13.57
N HIS A 67 -7.25 1.21 -12.62
CA HIS A 67 -6.71 2.45 -12.12
C HIS A 67 -5.31 2.25 -11.49
N GLU A 68 -5.13 1.24 -10.63
CA GLU A 68 -3.80 0.88 -10.10
C GLU A 68 -2.79 0.59 -11.23
N LYS A 69 -3.21 -0.11 -12.28
CA LYS A 69 -2.35 -0.41 -13.44
C LYS A 69 -1.94 0.86 -14.19
N GLU A 70 -2.81 1.85 -14.30
CA GLU A 70 -2.50 3.15 -14.91
C GLU A 70 -1.49 3.94 -14.09
N VAL A 71 -1.66 3.98 -12.76
CA VAL A 71 -0.67 4.60 -11.87
C VAL A 71 0.69 3.91 -12.01
N ARG A 72 0.71 2.57 -12.11
CA ARG A 72 1.94 1.82 -12.35
C ARG A 72 2.59 2.13 -13.70
N ARG A 73 1.83 2.53 -14.73
CA ARG A 73 2.42 3.05 -15.98
C ARG A 73 3.15 4.36 -15.76
N ARG A 74 2.57 5.26 -14.97
CA ARG A 74 3.21 6.55 -14.62
C ARG A 74 4.49 6.34 -13.81
N LEU A 75 4.54 5.28 -13.01
CA LEU A 75 5.68 4.91 -12.18
C LEU A 75 6.67 3.95 -12.85
N ASP A 76 6.47 3.65 -14.14
CA ASP A 76 7.32 2.69 -14.83
C ASP A 76 8.80 3.10 -14.68
N ARG A 77 9.66 2.11 -14.39
CA ARG A 77 11.11 2.29 -14.15
C ARG A 77 11.48 3.18 -12.96
N THR A 78 10.55 3.48 -12.05
CA THR A 78 10.88 4.18 -10.79
C THR A 78 11.62 3.24 -9.84
N HIS A 79 12.89 3.52 -9.55
CA HIS A 79 13.67 2.71 -8.60
C HIS A 79 13.01 2.68 -7.22
N GLY A 80 12.87 1.48 -6.66
CA GLY A 80 12.21 1.23 -5.37
C GLY A 80 10.72 0.86 -5.51
N VAL A 81 10.14 0.96 -6.70
CA VAL A 81 8.79 0.46 -7.02
C VAL A 81 8.89 -0.88 -7.72
N VAL A 82 8.07 -1.85 -7.32
CA VAL A 82 8.01 -3.17 -7.96
C VAL A 82 7.56 -3.03 -9.41
N ALA A 83 8.34 -3.60 -10.33
CA ALA A 83 8.07 -3.55 -11.75
C ALA A 83 6.75 -4.26 -12.11
N CYS A 84 5.98 -3.65 -13.01
CA CYS A 84 4.80 -4.25 -13.60
C CYS A 84 5.19 -4.84 -14.96
N LEU A 85 5.14 -6.17 -15.08
CA LEU A 85 5.65 -6.92 -16.23
C LEU A 85 4.69 -6.89 -17.43
N ASN A 86 3.43 -6.52 -17.21
CA ASN A 86 2.37 -6.61 -18.21
C ASN A 86 1.67 -5.26 -18.49
N LEU A 87 2.38 -4.14 -18.38
CA LEU A 87 1.83 -2.79 -18.61
C LEU A 87 1.18 -2.63 -20.01
N ALA A 88 1.73 -3.29 -21.03
CA ALA A 88 1.21 -3.29 -22.40
C ALA A 88 0.00 -4.23 -22.61
N SER A 89 -0.31 -5.10 -21.64
CA SER A 89 -1.43 -6.03 -21.76
C SER A 89 -2.77 -5.37 -21.47
N ALA A 90 -3.77 -5.65 -22.32
CA ALA A 90 -5.17 -5.24 -22.15
C ALA A 90 -5.88 -5.93 -20.98
N GLY A 91 -5.28 -6.97 -20.38
CA GLY A 91 -5.84 -7.65 -19.22
C GLY A 91 -5.85 -6.77 -17.96
N VAL A 92 -6.91 -6.91 -17.15
CA VAL A 92 -7.08 -6.19 -15.87
C VAL A 92 -6.10 -6.64 -14.78
N GLY A 93 -5.46 -7.79 -14.94
CA GLY A 93 -4.47 -8.29 -13.98
C GLY A 93 -3.17 -7.50 -14.02
N ILE A 94 -2.51 -7.40 -12.86
CA ILE A 94 -1.20 -6.75 -12.71
C ILE A 94 -0.18 -7.85 -12.40
N GLU A 95 0.75 -8.05 -13.33
CA GLU A 95 1.82 -9.03 -13.18
C GLU A 95 3.07 -8.33 -12.67
N MET A 96 3.71 -8.90 -11.67
CA MET A 96 4.86 -8.33 -10.97
C MET A 96 5.91 -9.40 -10.70
N ASP A 97 7.14 -8.97 -10.48
CA ASP A 97 8.19 -9.85 -9.97
C ASP A 97 7.79 -10.45 -8.62
N LEU A 98 8.07 -11.75 -8.43
CA LEU A 98 7.82 -12.42 -7.16
C LEU A 98 8.88 -12.02 -6.13
N MET A 99 8.47 -11.31 -5.08
CA MET A 99 9.35 -10.96 -3.97
C MET A 99 9.59 -12.16 -3.06
N ALA A 100 10.74 -12.82 -3.18
CA ALA A 100 11.05 -14.08 -2.49
C ALA A 100 10.95 -14.02 -0.95
N ASN A 101 11.20 -12.85 -0.36
CA ASN A 101 11.15 -12.63 1.08
C ASN A 101 9.75 -12.27 1.61
N GLY A 102 8.76 -12.10 0.73
CA GLY A 102 7.40 -11.71 1.08
C GLY A 102 7.30 -10.27 1.56
N SER A 103 6.32 -9.99 2.41
CA SER A 103 6.14 -8.64 2.99
C SER A 103 7.21 -8.34 4.04
N LEU A 104 7.54 -7.06 4.24
CA LEU A 104 8.45 -6.62 5.30
C LEU A 104 7.99 -7.12 6.68
N ARG A 105 6.67 -7.19 6.88
CA ARG A 105 6.07 -7.71 8.11
C ARG A 105 6.36 -9.19 8.31
N ASP A 106 6.13 -10.02 7.30
CA ASP A 106 6.40 -11.46 7.39
C ASP A 106 7.90 -11.74 7.53
N TYR A 107 8.73 -10.88 6.93
CA TYR A 107 10.17 -10.94 7.09
C TYR A 107 10.61 -10.64 8.52
N LEU A 108 10.13 -9.53 9.11
CA LEU A 108 10.44 -9.13 10.50
C LEU A 108 9.91 -10.12 11.55
N ALA A 109 8.81 -10.84 11.25
CA ALA A 109 8.31 -11.89 12.12
C ALA A 109 9.24 -13.11 12.21
N ARG A 110 10.11 -13.29 11.21
CA ARG A 110 11.03 -14.44 11.08
C ARG A 110 12.49 -14.07 11.28
N HIS A 111 12.83 -12.79 11.17
CA HIS A 111 14.20 -12.30 11.19
C HIS A 111 14.32 -11.04 12.04
N GLY A 112 15.45 -10.90 12.74
CA GLY A 112 15.83 -9.68 13.46
C GLY A 112 16.96 -8.93 12.74
N PRO A 113 16.67 -8.15 11.69
CA PRO A 113 17.70 -7.39 10.99
C PRO A 113 18.34 -6.35 11.92
N ASP A 114 19.61 -6.08 11.71
CA ASP A 114 20.38 -5.11 12.50
C ASP A 114 19.96 -3.66 12.18
N LYS A 115 20.42 -2.71 13.01
CA LYS A 115 20.13 -1.28 12.82
C LYS A 115 20.63 -0.75 11.47
N PRO A 116 21.86 -1.03 11.00
CA PRO A 116 22.30 -0.63 9.66
C PRO A 116 21.35 -1.06 8.55
N THR A 117 20.89 -2.32 8.56
CA THR A 117 19.96 -2.84 7.55
C THR A 117 18.61 -2.12 7.60
N LYS A 118 18.04 -1.95 8.80
CA LYS A 118 16.78 -1.21 8.99
C LYS A 118 16.89 0.24 8.51
N LEU A 119 18.01 0.90 8.80
CA LEU A 119 18.25 2.29 8.38
C LEU A 119 18.37 2.41 6.88
N ALA A 120 19.06 1.48 6.22
CA ALA A 120 19.15 1.41 4.77
C ALA A 120 17.75 1.26 4.14
N TRP A 121 16.87 0.44 4.73
CA TRP A 121 15.48 0.33 4.29
C TRP A 121 14.73 1.64 4.42
N PHE A 122 14.83 2.33 5.56
CA PHE A 122 14.13 3.62 5.74
C PHE A 122 14.61 4.67 4.75
N ARG A 123 15.92 4.75 4.49
CA ARG A 123 16.49 5.63 3.46
C ARG A 123 15.93 5.32 2.08
N GLU A 124 15.92 4.05 1.68
CA GLU A 124 15.34 3.64 0.39
C GLU A 124 13.84 3.95 0.31
N MET A 125 13.08 3.73 1.38
CA MET A 125 11.65 4.05 1.43
C MET A 125 11.41 5.55 1.29
N ALA A 126 12.16 6.39 2.00
CA ALA A 126 12.03 7.85 1.92
C ALA A 126 12.44 8.39 0.54
N ARG A 127 13.54 7.88 -0.04
CA ARG A 127 13.98 8.21 -1.42
C ARG A 127 12.93 7.81 -2.45
N THR A 128 12.38 6.62 -2.32
CA THR A 128 11.32 6.12 -3.22
C THR A 128 10.07 6.98 -3.10
N LEU A 129 9.66 7.32 -1.87
CA LEU A 129 8.51 8.17 -1.63
C LEU A 129 8.70 9.57 -2.24
N ALA A 130 9.89 10.16 -2.11
CA ALA A 130 10.21 11.44 -2.74
C ALA A 130 10.12 11.39 -4.27
N ARG A 131 10.57 10.30 -4.91
CA ARG A 131 10.43 10.10 -6.37
C ARG A 131 8.97 9.98 -6.79
N ILE A 132 8.20 9.20 -6.05
CA ILE A 132 6.76 9.03 -6.29
C ILE A 132 6.04 10.39 -6.15
N HIS A 133 6.32 11.16 -5.10
CA HIS A 133 5.77 12.51 -4.92
C HIS A 133 6.16 13.48 -6.06
N SER A 134 7.38 13.37 -6.59
CA SER A 134 7.82 14.18 -7.74
C SER A 134 7.06 13.90 -9.04
N LEU A 135 6.40 12.73 -9.12
CA LEU A 135 5.52 12.36 -10.23
C LEU A 135 4.06 12.74 -9.97
N CYS A 136 3.79 13.55 -8.94
CA CYS A 136 2.45 13.95 -8.48
C CYS A 136 1.58 12.77 -8.01
N VAL A 137 2.22 11.78 -7.40
CA VAL A 137 1.62 10.54 -6.93
C VAL A 137 1.66 10.55 -5.37
N ILE A 138 0.56 10.82 -4.63
CA ILE A 138 0.30 10.62 -3.14
C ILE A 138 -0.18 9.21 -2.68
N VAL A 139 0.66 8.34 -2.15
CA VAL A 139 0.43 6.87 -2.11
C VAL A 139 -0.90 6.42 -1.50
N VAL A 140 -1.42 7.11 -0.48
CA VAL A 140 -2.70 6.82 0.22
C VAL A 140 -2.84 5.35 0.65
N ASP A 141 -2.43 5.06 1.91
CA ASP A 141 -2.32 3.73 2.56
C ASP A 141 -0.88 3.16 2.61
N ILE A 142 0.07 3.97 3.10
CA ILE A 142 1.40 3.49 3.55
C ILE A 142 1.28 2.71 4.87
N ALA A 143 0.46 1.66 4.88
CA ALA A 143 0.79 0.47 5.65
C ALA A 143 1.86 -0.31 4.87
N THR A 144 2.65 -1.16 5.53
CA THR A 144 3.64 -2.06 4.88
C THR A 144 3.09 -2.92 3.73
N ARG A 145 1.77 -2.89 3.49
CA ARG A 145 1.03 -3.72 2.54
C ARG A 145 0.51 -3.01 1.27
N ASN A 146 0.44 -1.67 1.17
CA ASN A 146 -0.50 -1.03 0.22
C ASN A 146 -0.06 0.29 -0.51
N PHE A 147 1.01 0.31 -1.31
CA PHE A 147 1.32 1.54 -2.09
C PHE A 147 0.39 1.75 -3.35
N LEU A 148 -0.29 2.93 -3.55
CA LEU A 148 -0.53 3.79 -4.78
C LEU A 148 -1.94 4.49 -5.03
N LEU A 149 -2.02 5.47 -5.98
CA LEU A 149 -2.85 6.74 -6.10
C LEU A 149 -4.03 6.99 -7.05
N ALA A 150 -4.70 8.16 -6.85
CA ALA A 150 -5.73 8.87 -7.64
C ALA A 150 -5.30 9.80 -8.85
N ASP A 151 -6.30 10.33 -9.58
CA ASP A 151 -6.29 10.49 -11.07
C ASP A 151 -6.46 11.88 -11.75
N ASP A 152 -6.78 13.02 -11.12
CA ASP A 152 -7.39 14.16 -11.88
C ASP A 152 -6.60 15.48 -12.03
N LEU A 153 -5.32 15.57 -11.64
CA LEU A 153 -4.37 16.67 -12.01
C LEU A 153 -4.88 18.13 -11.94
N SER A 154 -5.90 18.44 -11.13
CA SER A 154 -6.29 19.81 -10.77
C SER A 154 -6.05 20.02 -9.28
N LEU A 155 -5.73 21.26 -8.87
CA LEU A 155 -5.56 21.65 -7.46
C LEU A 155 -6.92 21.63 -6.74
N ALA A 156 -7.52 20.46 -6.60
CA ALA A 156 -8.51 20.20 -5.59
C ALA A 156 -7.76 20.04 -4.26
N ARG A 157 -8.13 20.85 -3.26
CA ARG A 157 -7.86 20.51 -1.86
C ARG A 157 -8.50 19.13 -1.62
N ASP A 158 -7.67 18.11 -1.65
CA ASP A 158 -8.08 16.70 -1.62
C ASP A 158 -8.75 16.36 -0.27
N ASN A 159 -9.49 15.26 -0.28
CA ASN A 159 -10.32 14.65 0.77
C ASN A 159 -9.55 14.22 2.05
N GLY A 160 -8.52 14.98 2.43
CA GLY A 160 -7.67 14.78 3.60
C GLY A 160 -6.36 14.03 3.33
N TYR A 161 -6.08 13.62 2.09
CA TYR A 161 -4.82 12.99 1.69
C TYR A 161 -3.79 14.00 1.18
N SER A 162 -2.52 13.79 1.50
CA SER A 162 -1.42 14.65 1.07
C SER A 162 -0.07 13.96 1.17
N ILE A 163 0.97 14.60 0.62
CA ILE A 163 2.38 14.25 0.88
C ILE A 163 2.64 14.03 2.38
N HIS A 164 2.01 14.84 3.23
CA HIS A 164 2.15 14.70 4.67
C HIS A 164 1.51 13.39 5.16
N THR A 165 0.33 12.99 4.66
CA THR A 165 -0.30 11.76 5.15
C THR A 165 0.54 10.53 4.82
N ASP A 166 1.22 10.54 3.68
CA ASP A 166 2.20 9.53 3.32
C ASP A 166 3.39 9.52 4.29
N ILE A 167 3.96 10.70 4.60
CA ILE A 167 5.05 10.83 5.58
C ILE A 167 4.62 10.28 6.95
N GLY A 168 3.41 10.61 7.41
CA GLY A 168 2.88 10.13 8.69
C GLY A 168 2.71 8.61 8.74
N GLN A 169 2.19 8.03 7.67
CA GLN A 169 2.06 6.58 7.52
C GLN A 169 3.42 5.87 7.38
N LEU A 170 4.41 6.46 6.69
CA LEU A 170 5.80 5.97 6.69
C LEU A 170 6.40 6.03 8.11
N GLY A 171 6.13 7.09 8.88
CA GLY A 171 6.49 7.16 10.29
C GLY A 171 5.90 6.01 11.12
N ALA A 172 4.65 5.60 10.84
CA ALA A 172 4.02 4.44 11.47
C ALA A 172 4.72 3.12 11.11
N ALA A 173 5.13 2.95 9.85
CA ALA A 173 5.91 1.79 9.42
C ALA A 173 7.31 1.76 10.07
N MET A 174 8.02 2.90 10.11
CA MET A 174 9.31 3.02 10.79
C MET A 174 9.20 2.64 12.26
N TYR A 175 8.17 3.15 12.93
CA TYR A 175 7.88 2.83 14.31
C TYR A 175 7.63 1.32 14.52
N GLU A 176 6.86 0.66 13.63
CA GLU A 176 6.62 -0.78 13.73
C GLU A 176 7.94 -1.57 13.66
N VAL A 177 8.85 -1.19 12.76
CA VAL A 177 10.15 -1.84 12.59
C VAL A 177 11.11 -1.58 13.76
N VAL A 178 11.06 -0.36 14.34
CA VAL A 178 11.93 0.05 15.45
C VAL A 178 11.45 -0.50 16.78
N ALA A 179 10.16 -0.35 17.08
CA ALA A 179 9.57 -0.70 18.36
C ALA A 179 9.04 -2.14 18.42
N GLY A 180 8.93 -2.83 17.28
CA GLY A 180 8.38 -4.18 17.18
C GLY A 180 6.88 -4.27 17.51
N ARG A 181 6.18 -3.13 17.58
CA ARG A 181 4.75 -3.03 17.92
C ARG A 181 4.01 -2.18 16.90
N ARG A 182 2.75 -2.52 16.65
CA ARG A 182 1.93 -1.82 15.66
C ARG A 182 1.65 -0.38 16.06
N CYS A 183 1.61 0.48 15.06
CA CYS A 183 1.03 1.82 15.15
C CYS A 183 -0.16 1.89 14.21
N GLY A 184 -1.34 2.20 14.74
CA GLY A 184 -2.51 2.50 13.92
C GLY A 184 -2.45 3.96 13.50
N PHE A 185 -2.00 4.25 12.28
CA PHE A 185 -2.16 5.56 11.68
C PHE A 185 -3.41 5.52 10.80
N ASP A 186 -4.57 5.65 11.43
CA ASP A 186 -5.87 5.56 10.77
C ASP A 186 -6.47 6.96 10.57
N LEU A 187 -6.53 7.40 9.31
CA LEU A 187 -7.08 8.69 8.91
C LEU A 187 -8.61 8.77 9.07
N PHE A 188 -9.27 7.63 9.26
CA PHE A 188 -10.71 7.50 9.40
C PHE A 188 -11.13 7.00 10.77
N GLU A 189 -10.21 7.03 11.74
CA GLU A 189 -10.52 6.65 13.11
C GLU A 189 -11.73 7.46 13.62
N ASN A 190 -12.74 6.76 14.14
CA ASN A 190 -13.98 7.32 14.65
C ASN A 190 -14.85 8.07 13.61
N LYS A 191 -14.64 7.87 12.30
CA LYS A 191 -15.53 8.41 11.26
C LYS A 191 -16.75 7.51 11.04
N PRO A 192 -17.93 8.09 10.75
CA PRO A 192 -19.11 7.31 10.41
C PRO A 192 -18.91 6.55 9.08
N PRO A 193 -19.61 5.42 8.87
CA PRO A 193 -19.61 4.73 7.58
C PRO A 193 -20.15 5.65 6.48
N GLY A 194 -19.36 5.88 5.43
CA GLY A 194 -19.76 6.72 4.29
C GLY A 194 -18.64 7.64 3.81
N PRO A 195 -18.93 8.59 2.90
CA PRO A 195 -17.97 9.59 2.46
C PRO A 195 -17.58 10.47 3.65
N ALA A 196 -16.35 10.31 4.13
CA ALA A 196 -15.79 11.12 5.19
C ALA A 196 -14.45 11.71 4.73
N ALA A 197 -14.17 12.94 5.12
CA ALA A 197 -12.84 13.51 4.93
C ALA A 197 -11.86 12.80 5.87
N ALA A 198 -10.71 12.39 5.31
CA ALA A 198 -9.59 11.92 6.12
C ALA A 198 -9.18 13.03 7.11
N SER A 199 -8.94 12.64 8.35
CA SER A 199 -8.43 13.54 9.39
C SER A 199 -7.12 13.02 9.92
N TRP A 200 -6.13 13.91 10.01
CA TRP A 200 -4.86 13.60 10.61
C TRP A 200 -5.03 13.06 12.04
N PRO A 201 -4.42 11.92 12.41
CA PRO A 201 -4.53 11.39 13.76
C PRO A 201 -3.94 12.38 14.77
N ARG A 202 -4.59 12.57 15.91
CA ARG A 202 -4.02 13.41 16.96
C ARG A 202 -2.75 12.77 17.49
N ARG A 203 -1.73 13.58 17.76
CA ARG A 203 -0.44 13.09 18.29
C ARG A 203 -0.62 12.28 19.57
N GLU A 204 -1.59 12.62 20.41
CA GLU A 204 -1.94 11.90 21.65
C GLU A 204 -2.44 10.46 21.43
N ASN A 205 -3.03 10.17 20.27
CA ASN A 205 -3.48 8.83 19.90
C ASN A 205 -2.34 7.97 19.32
N LEU A 206 -1.23 8.59 18.94
CA LEU A 206 -0.06 7.91 18.39
C LEU A 206 0.91 7.52 19.52
N PRO A 207 1.61 6.39 19.41
CA PRO A 207 2.47 5.93 20.49
C PRO A 207 3.64 6.89 20.82
N SER A 208 4.18 6.76 22.03
CA SER A 208 5.39 7.49 22.40
C SER A 208 6.61 6.96 21.65
N THR A 209 7.45 7.89 21.18
CA THR A 209 8.74 7.62 20.52
C THR A 209 9.94 7.84 21.45
N ARG A 210 9.71 8.21 22.71
CA ARG A 210 10.76 8.53 23.68
C ARG A 210 11.64 7.30 23.93
N GLY A 211 12.96 7.48 23.81
CA GLY A 211 13.94 6.39 24.00
C GLY A 211 14.03 5.40 22.84
N LEU A 212 13.27 5.60 21.76
CA LEU A 212 13.42 4.78 20.55
C LEU A 212 14.57 5.27 19.69
N TRP A 213 15.28 4.33 19.07
CA TRP A 213 16.20 4.63 17.98
C TRP A 213 15.44 5.25 16.80
N LEU A 214 15.90 6.40 16.30
CA LEU A 214 15.17 7.25 15.34
C LEU A 214 13.86 7.87 15.88
N GLY A 215 13.64 7.83 17.20
CA GLY A 215 12.45 8.39 17.84
C GLY A 215 12.11 9.83 17.43
N PRO A 216 13.09 10.77 17.39
CA PRO A 216 12.83 12.14 16.94
C PRO A 216 12.37 12.24 15.48
N ILE A 217 12.91 11.40 14.58
CA ILE A 217 12.53 11.41 13.16
C ILE A 217 11.13 10.82 12.98
N ILE A 218 10.81 9.74 13.71
CA ILE A 218 9.47 9.14 13.73
C ILE A 218 8.45 10.16 14.25
N ASP A 219 8.78 10.88 15.32
CA ASP A 219 7.91 11.90 15.90
C ASP A 219 7.68 13.09 14.94
N ALA A 220 8.72 13.51 14.23
CA ALA A 220 8.64 14.53 13.19
C ALA A 220 7.71 14.09 12.03
N CYS A 221 7.67 12.81 11.67
CA CYS A 221 6.72 12.31 10.66
C CYS A 221 5.25 12.51 11.08
N TRP A 222 4.97 12.57 12.39
CA TRP A 222 3.62 12.73 12.94
C TRP A 222 3.31 14.16 13.36
N THR A 223 4.28 15.06 13.24
CA THR A 223 4.15 16.47 13.62
C THR A 223 3.90 17.31 12.37
N GLY A 224 2.72 17.94 12.30
CA GLY A 224 2.31 18.72 11.15
C GLY A 224 3.35 19.79 10.77
N GLY A 225 3.86 19.71 9.53
CA GLY A 225 4.83 20.66 8.98
C GLY A 225 6.30 20.45 9.39
N ALA A 226 6.64 19.42 10.19
CA ALA A 226 8.04 19.16 10.54
C ALA A 226 8.88 18.65 9.35
N PHE A 227 8.25 17.95 8.41
CA PHE A 227 8.80 17.69 7.09
C PHE A 227 7.91 18.31 6.03
N GLU A 228 8.50 19.18 5.21
CA GLU A 228 7.83 19.79 4.06
C GLU A 228 7.47 18.76 2.98
N ASN A 229 8.34 17.75 2.80
CA ASN A 229 8.18 16.69 1.81
C ASN A 229 9.03 15.46 2.18
N ALA A 230 8.85 14.36 1.44
CA ALA A 230 9.60 13.12 1.65
C ALA A 230 11.11 13.27 1.39
N GLY A 231 11.54 14.28 0.63
CA GLY A 231 12.95 14.62 0.45
C GLY A 231 13.59 15.09 1.77
N LYS A 232 12.90 15.93 2.54
CA LYS A 232 13.37 16.36 3.87
C LYS A 232 13.43 15.22 4.89
N LEU A 233 12.48 14.28 4.81
CA LEU A 233 12.58 13.04 5.58
C LEU A 233 13.80 12.21 5.15
N SER A 234 14.07 12.11 3.85
CA SER A 234 15.26 11.42 3.34
C SER A 234 16.55 12.06 3.85
N GLU A 235 16.68 13.39 3.79
CA GLU A 235 17.86 14.13 4.30
C GLU A 235 18.09 13.84 5.80
N ALA A 236 17.02 13.83 6.60
CA ALA A 236 17.10 13.51 8.02
C ALA A 236 17.56 12.06 8.28
N LEU A 237 17.11 11.10 7.47
CA LEU A 237 17.52 9.69 7.56
C LEU A 237 18.95 9.44 7.08
N GLU A 238 19.45 10.19 6.09
CA GLU A 238 20.85 10.14 5.67
C GLU A 238 21.78 10.68 6.77
N SER A 239 21.34 11.73 7.47
CA SER A 239 22.07 12.33 8.58
C SER A 239 22.01 11.50 9.87
N ALA A 240 21.11 10.52 9.95
CA ALA A 240 20.97 9.66 11.11
C ALA A 240 22.08 8.60 11.16
N GLU A 241 22.63 8.40 12.36
CA GLU A 241 23.60 7.33 12.60
C GLU A 241 22.93 6.00 12.96
N SER A 242 23.59 4.91 12.59
CA SER A 242 23.19 3.54 12.95
C SER A 242 23.63 3.16 14.37
N HIS A 243 24.43 4.01 15.04
CA HIS A 243 24.96 3.76 16.37
C HIS A 243 23.94 4.08 17.46
N SER A 244 23.92 3.24 18.48
CA SER A 244 23.37 3.62 19.79
C SER A 244 24.43 4.49 20.46
N GLN A 245 24.08 5.66 21.00
CA GLN A 245 24.84 6.11 22.16
C GLN A 245 24.68 5.02 23.24
N PRO A 246 25.78 4.50 23.82
CA PRO A 246 25.67 3.58 24.93
C PRO A 246 25.13 4.33 26.16
N ALA A 247 24.06 3.76 26.72
CA ALA A 247 23.38 4.05 27.99
C ALA A 247 22.73 5.44 28.15
#